data_AF-A0A955Y739-F1
#
_entry.id   AF-A0A955Y739-F1
#
_cell.length_a   1.000
_cell.length_b   1.000
_cell.length_c   1.000
_cell.angle_alpha   90.00
_cell.angle_beta   90.00
_cell.angle_gamma   90.00
#
_symmetry.space_group_name_H-M   'P 1'
#
loop_
_entity.id
_entity.type
_entity.pdbx_description
1 polymer ?
#
loop_
_entity_poly.entity_id
_entity_poly.type
_entity_poly.pdbx_seq_one_letter_code
_entity_poly.pdbx_strand_id
1 'polypeptide(L)'
;METTATELLRALRGTRSQIAFARRLGYRSNVAADWEQGRRAPTAAEALRIASVVGVDVTGALEAFQTGSAEVWGDGGAAGVAGWLAWLRGGRALREVAEQVGRDRQAVWRWLSGRAEPRLPDFLALVDALTGRVTDLLAALVDVRDLPSVEARHAELLASRTVGLEHPWSLAVLMLLQTPAYAALPAHDDAVLAAWSGISTADVRTCLDALEASGLVRPGHHYTAVGDLTLDTRADDRTRARLRAHWTRVVLDRIEAPRPDDVISYNVFAVSHADLARIRALQRELYRSVRSIVAASPSTEAVALLNMQTIGLGPGNLSLEEAG
;
A
#
# COMPACT_ATOMS: atom_id res chain seq x y z
N MET A 1 -4.71 -15.49 8.51
CA MET A 1 -4.24 -15.84 7.15
C MET A 1 -4.53 -17.28 6.73
N GLU A 2 -4.63 -18.25 7.65
CA GLU A 2 -5.05 -19.62 7.30
C GLU A 2 -6.40 -19.68 6.58
N THR A 3 -7.45 -19.10 7.18
CA THR A 3 -8.80 -19.04 6.58
C THR A 3 -8.76 -18.39 5.19
N THR A 4 -8.15 -17.21 5.09
CA THR A 4 -8.00 -16.46 3.82
C THR A 4 -7.28 -17.27 2.75
N ALA A 5 -6.25 -18.05 3.11
CA ALA A 5 -5.56 -18.92 2.17
C ALA A 5 -6.49 -20.04 1.65
N THR A 6 -7.31 -20.63 2.52
CA THR A 6 -8.30 -21.63 2.09
C THR A 6 -9.38 -21.04 1.19
N GLU A 7 -9.87 -19.84 1.52
CA GLU A 7 -10.85 -19.10 0.70
C GLU A 7 -10.29 -18.76 -0.68
N LEU A 8 -9.04 -18.28 -0.76
CA LEU A 8 -8.37 -18.00 -2.04
C LEU A 8 -8.31 -19.24 -2.93
N LEU A 9 -7.95 -20.40 -2.36
CA LEU A 9 -7.90 -21.64 -3.13
C LEU A 9 -9.29 -22.11 -3.60
N ARG A 10 -10.34 -21.88 -2.80
CA ARG A 10 -11.74 -22.13 -3.20
C ARG A 10 -12.17 -21.19 -4.32
N ALA A 11 -11.84 -19.90 -4.22
CA ALA A 11 -12.13 -18.89 -5.23
C ALA A 11 -11.46 -19.24 -6.58
N LEU A 12 -10.17 -19.61 -6.55
CA LEU A 12 -9.43 -20.05 -7.75
C LEU A 12 -10.00 -21.34 -8.36
N ARG A 13 -10.51 -22.26 -7.54
CA ARG A 13 -11.21 -23.46 -8.04
C ARG A 13 -12.50 -23.08 -8.78
N GLY A 14 -13.22 -22.10 -8.25
CA GLY A 14 -14.54 -21.69 -8.73
C GLY A 14 -15.56 -22.82 -8.58
N THR A 15 -16.37 -23.03 -9.62
CA THR A 15 -17.45 -24.03 -9.61
C THR A 15 -17.00 -25.48 -9.82
N ARG A 16 -15.72 -25.72 -10.12
CA ARG A 16 -15.20 -27.08 -10.38
C ARG A 16 -15.23 -27.92 -9.10
N SER A 17 -15.45 -29.22 -9.22
CA SER A 17 -15.24 -30.11 -8.06
C SER A 17 -13.76 -30.17 -7.66
N GLN A 18 -13.48 -30.48 -6.39
CA GLN A 18 -12.11 -30.59 -5.87
C GLN A 18 -11.26 -31.58 -6.67
N ILE A 19 -11.85 -32.71 -7.09
CA ILE A 19 -11.17 -33.73 -7.90
C ILE A 19 -10.89 -33.21 -9.32
N ALA A 20 -11.86 -32.55 -9.96
CA ALA A 20 -11.68 -31.99 -11.29
C ALA A 20 -10.59 -30.89 -11.29
N PHE A 21 -10.56 -30.08 -10.23
CA PHE A 21 -9.55 -29.07 -10.02
C PHE A 21 -8.16 -29.68 -9.82
N ALA A 22 -8.01 -30.66 -8.92
CA ALA A 22 -6.74 -31.35 -8.70
C ALA A 22 -6.20 -32.01 -9.99
N ARG A 23 -7.08 -32.64 -10.79
CA ARG A 23 -6.71 -33.23 -12.08
C ARG A 23 -6.25 -32.18 -13.09
N ARG A 24 -6.95 -31.04 -13.19
CA ARG A 24 -6.54 -29.92 -14.05
C ARG A 24 -5.15 -29.41 -13.70
N LEU A 25 -4.80 -29.40 -12.42
CA LEU A 25 -3.49 -28.97 -11.92
C LEU A 25 -2.38 -30.03 -12.11
N GLY A 26 -2.72 -31.24 -12.57
CA GLY A 26 -1.78 -32.34 -12.80
C GLY A 26 -1.57 -33.27 -11.60
N TYR A 27 -2.36 -33.13 -10.53
CA TYR A 27 -2.24 -33.99 -9.35
C TYR A 27 -2.97 -35.32 -9.53
N ARG A 28 -2.34 -36.39 -9.02
CA ARG A 28 -2.92 -37.74 -8.99
C ARG A 28 -3.88 -37.95 -7.81
N SER A 29 -3.77 -37.13 -6.76
CA SER A 29 -4.58 -37.19 -5.54
C SER A 29 -5.43 -35.92 -5.39
N ASN A 30 -6.47 -35.98 -4.54
CA ASN A 30 -7.35 -34.85 -4.24
C ASN A 30 -6.70 -33.86 -3.26
N VAL A 31 -5.59 -33.24 -3.66
CA VAL A 31 -4.87 -32.24 -2.85
C VAL A 31 -5.73 -31.01 -2.51
N ALA A 32 -6.68 -30.68 -3.39
CA ALA A 32 -7.61 -29.56 -3.19
C ALA A 32 -8.47 -29.73 -1.94
N ALA A 33 -8.90 -30.95 -1.61
CA ALA A 33 -9.65 -31.20 -0.38
C ALA A 33 -8.83 -30.91 0.88
N ASP A 34 -7.55 -31.30 0.90
CA ASP A 34 -6.66 -31.01 2.04
C ASP A 34 -6.37 -29.53 2.19
N TRP A 35 -6.22 -28.82 1.06
CA TRP A 35 -6.00 -27.39 1.05
C TRP A 35 -7.22 -26.61 1.53
N GLU A 36 -8.41 -26.91 0.98
CA GLU A 36 -9.63 -26.19 1.33
C GLU A 36 -10.10 -26.48 2.76
N GLN A 37 -9.66 -27.59 3.36
CA GLN A 37 -9.98 -27.94 4.75
C GLN A 37 -8.89 -27.47 5.73
N GLY A 38 -7.86 -26.76 5.24
CA GLY A 38 -6.77 -26.24 6.09
C GLY A 38 -5.84 -27.30 6.67
N ARG A 39 -5.90 -28.56 6.19
CA ARG A 39 -4.99 -29.62 6.65
C ARG A 39 -3.57 -29.45 6.11
N ARG A 40 -3.45 -28.86 4.93
CA ARG A 40 -2.18 -28.56 4.25
C ARG A 40 -2.34 -27.26 3.48
N ALA A 41 -1.22 -26.64 3.11
CA ALA A 41 -1.20 -25.51 2.19
C ALA A 41 -0.15 -25.71 1.09
N PRO A 42 -0.42 -25.27 -0.15
CA PRO A 42 0.62 -25.16 -1.17
C PRO A 42 1.69 -24.13 -0.76
N THR A 43 2.85 -24.17 -1.42
CA THR A 43 3.79 -23.04 -1.33
C THR A 43 3.22 -21.83 -2.03
N ALA A 44 3.78 -20.65 -1.78
CA ALA A 44 3.37 -19.42 -2.47
C ALA A 44 3.54 -19.53 -3.99
N ALA A 45 4.68 -20.06 -4.46
CA ALA A 45 4.94 -20.23 -5.89
C ALA A 45 3.90 -21.19 -6.52
N GLU A 46 3.57 -22.29 -5.83
CA GLU A 46 2.56 -23.22 -6.30
C GLU A 46 1.15 -22.59 -6.34
N ALA A 47 0.76 -21.83 -5.32
CA ALA A 47 -0.53 -21.14 -5.28
C ALA A 47 -0.67 -20.11 -6.43
N LEU A 48 0.39 -19.35 -6.71
CA LEU A 48 0.39 -18.36 -7.78
C LEU A 48 0.46 -19.02 -9.16
N ARG A 49 1.20 -20.14 -9.30
CA ARG A 49 1.14 -20.98 -10.51
C ARG A 49 -0.28 -21.50 -10.74
N ILE A 50 -0.97 -21.97 -9.70
CA ILE A 50 -2.36 -22.42 -9.77
C ILE A 50 -3.26 -21.29 -10.29
N ALA A 51 -3.08 -20.06 -9.79
CA ALA A 51 -3.82 -18.89 -10.26
C ALA A 51 -3.61 -18.66 -11.77
N SER A 52 -2.36 -18.70 -12.24
CA SER A 52 -2.06 -18.60 -13.68
C SER A 52 -2.70 -19.72 -14.50
N VAL A 53 -2.69 -20.97 -14.02
CA VAL A 53 -3.30 -22.13 -14.72
C VAL A 53 -4.82 -22.02 -14.84
N VAL A 54 -5.48 -21.32 -13.92
CA VAL A 54 -6.93 -21.04 -14.02
C VAL A 54 -7.26 -19.76 -14.78
N GLY A 55 -6.25 -19.04 -15.29
CA GLY A 55 -6.41 -17.88 -16.17
C GLY A 55 -6.32 -16.53 -15.46
N VAL A 56 -5.84 -16.46 -14.23
CA VAL A 56 -5.53 -15.19 -13.55
C VAL A 56 -4.23 -14.63 -14.11
N ASP A 57 -4.22 -13.36 -14.52
CA ASP A 57 -2.99 -12.65 -14.89
C ASP A 57 -2.23 -12.25 -13.62
N VAL A 58 -1.45 -13.18 -13.07
CA VAL A 58 -0.69 -12.97 -11.84
C VAL A 58 0.34 -11.85 -12.00
N THR A 59 1.02 -11.77 -13.14
CA THR A 59 2.02 -10.73 -13.38
C THR A 59 1.36 -9.36 -13.42
N GLY A 60 0.24 -9.22 -14.14
CA GLY A 60 -0.57 -8.01 -14.14
C GLY A 60 -1.11 -7.64 -12.75
N ALA A 61 -1.58 -8.63 -11.98
CA ALA A 61 -2.08 -8.43 -10.62
C ALA A 61 -0.98 -7.90 -9.68
N LEU A 62 0.24 -8.45 -9.75
CA LEU A 62 1.38 -7.99 -8.98
C LEU A 62 1.83 -6.58 -9.39
N GLU A 63 1.84 -6.27 -10.68
CA GLU A 63 2.17 -4.94 -11.20
C GLU A 63 1.14 -3.89 -10.76
N ALA A 64 -0.14 -4.24 -10.79
CA ALA A 64 -1.23 -3.40 -10.28
C ALA A 64 -1.12 -3.17 -8.76
N PHE A 65 -0.78 -4.22 -8.00
CA PHE A 65 -0.57 -4.14 -6.55
C PHE A 65 0.60 -3.20 -6.19
N GLN A 66 1.70 -3.28 -6.93
CA GLN A 66 2.87 -2.44 -6.72
C GLN A 66 3.70 -2.34 -8.02
N THR A 67 3.76 -1.13 -8.60
CA THR A 67 4.55 -0.83 -9.80
C THR A 67 6.00 -1.28 -9.68
N GLY A 68 6.51 -1.94 -10.73
CA GLY A 68 7.84 -2.56 -10.77
C GLY A 68 7.88 -3.98 -10.21
N SER A 69 6.74 -4.53 -9.76
CA SER A 69 6.69 -5.91 -9.27
C SER A 69 6.94 -6.91 -10.39
N ALA A 70 6.46 -6.67 -11.62
CA ALA A 70 6.62 -7.62 -12.72
C ALA A 70 8.10 -7.89 -13.04
N GLU A 71 8.94 -6.85 -12.98
CA GLU A 71 10.39 -6.96 -13.23
C GLU A 71 11.09 -7.82 -12.17
N VAL A 72 10.74 -7.64 -10.90
CA VAL A 72 11.33 -8.38 -9.78
C VAL A 72 10.77 -9.81 -9.68
N TRP A 73 9.50 -9.98 -10.04
CA TRP A 73 8.78 -11.26 -9.98
C TRP A 73 9.38 -12.30 -10.93
N GLY A 74 9.84 -11.88 -12.11
CA GLY A 74 10.49 -12.76 -13.08
C GLY A 74 9.59 -13.89 -13.56
N ASP A 75 10.03 -15.14 -13.39
CA ASP A 75 9.35 -16.34 -13.87
C ASP A 75 8.23 -16.86 -12.95
N GLY A 76 8.04 -16.24 -11.78
CA GLY A 76 7.04 -16.64 -10.80
C GLY A 76 7.32 -17.95 -10.06
N GLY A 77 8.56 -18.46 -10.14
CA GLY A 77 9.04 -19.58 -9.35
C GLY A 77 9.40 -19.19 -7.91
N ALA A 78 9.98 -20.14 -7.17
CA ALA A 78 10.43 -19.92 -5.79
C ALA A 78 11.42 -18.74 -5.65
N ALA A 79 12.32 -18.59 -6.62
CA ALA A 79 13.27 -17.48 -6.66
C ALA A 79 12.56 -16.13 -6.88
N GLY A 80 11.56 -16.08 -7.76
CA GLY A 80 10.71 -14.91 -8.00
C GLY A 80 9.96 -14.48 -6.74
N VAL A 81 9.34 -15.43 -6.03
CA VAL A 81 8.68 -15.17 -4.72
C VAL A 81 9.66 -14.56 -3.72
N ALA A 82 10.84 -15.17 -3.56
CA ALA A 82 11.84 -14.69 -2.61
C ALA A 82 12.34 -13.28 -2.96
N GLY A 83 12.67 -13.06 -4.24
CA GLY A 83 13.12 -11.76 -4.75
C GLY A 83 12.07 -10.68 -4.56
N TRP A 84 10.81 -10.97 -4.86
CA TRP A 84 9.71 -10.03 -4.68
C TRP A 84 9.44 -9.70 -3.21
N LEU A 85 9.43 -10.69 -2.31
CA LEU A 85 9.31 -10.44 -0.86
C LEU A 85 10.50 -9.65 -0.30
N ALA A 86 11.72 -9.94 -0.76
CA ALA A 86 12.92 -9.19 -0.36
C ALA A 86 12.86 -7.74 -0.83
N TRP A 87 12.36 -7.51 -2.05
CA TRP A 87 12.13 -6.17 -2.58
C TRP A 87 11.04 -5.41 -1.81
N LEU A 88 9.92 -6.06 -1.49
CA LEU A 88 8.87 -5.48 -0.65
C LEU A 88 9.38 -5.11 0.74
N ARG A 89 10.25 -5.94 1.34
CA ARG A 89 10.86 -5.65 2.64
C ARG A 89 11.67 -4.36 2.63
N GLY A 90 12.41 -4.11 1.55
CA GLY A 90 13.35 -2.99 1.49
C GLY A 90 14.33 -3.01 2.68
N GLY A 91 14.41 -1.88 3.39
CA GLY A 91 15.32 -1.70 4.52
C GLY A 91 14.84 -2.22 5.89
N ARG A 92 13.60 -2.73 6.00
CA ARG A 92 13.02 -3.08 7.32
C ARG A 92 13.83 -4.13 8.07
N ALA A 93 13.89 -4.03 9.40
CA ALA A 93 14.64 -4.99 10.20
C ALA A 93 13.94 -6.34 10.18
N LEU A 94 14.71 -7.41 9.96
CA LEU A 94 14.18 -8.77 9.89
C LEU A 94 13.45 -9.19 11.19
N ARG A 95 13.90 -8.67 12.33
CA ARG A 95 13.30 -8.92 13.63
C ARG A 95 11.87 -8.38 13.72
N GLU A 96 11.65 -7.13 13.30
CA GLU A 96 10.32 -6.50 13.29
C GLU A 96 9.35 -7.29 12.41
N VAL A 97 9.81 -7.69 11.21
CA VAL A 97 8.99 -8.48 10.28
C VAL A 97 8.63 -9.84 10.90
N ALA A 98 9.58 -10.50 11.56
CA ALA A 98 9.35 -11.79 12.19
C ALA A 98 8.35 -11.71 13.36
N GLU A 99 8.46 -10.67 14.19
CA GLU A 99 7.53 -10.39 15.30
C GLU A 99 6.12 -10.11 14.75
N GLN A 100 5.99 -9.27 13.71
CA GLN A 100 4.70 -8.91 13.12
C GLN A 100 3.99 -10.09 12.42
N VAL A 101 4.75 -11.00 11.80
CA VAL A 101 4.20 -12.21 11.16
C VAL A 101 3.94 -13.33 12.17
N GLY A 102 4.49 -13.24 13.40
CA GLY A 102 4.40 -14.28 14.42
C GLY A 102 5.22 -15.53 14.06
N ARG A 103 6.38 -15.34 13.43
CA ARG A 103 7.25 -16.43 12.95
C ARG A 103 8.68 -16.25 13.44
N ASP A 104 9.43 -17.34 13.47
CA ASP A 104 10.84 -17.30 13.82
C ASP A 104 11.66 -16.51 12.78
N ARG A 105 12.63 -15.74 13.28
CA ARG A 105 13.49 -14.87 12.45
C ARG A 105 14.27 -15.65 11.40
N GLN A 106 14.72 -16.86 11.70
CA GLN A 106 15.42 -17.72 10.73
C GLN A 106 14.47 -18.27 9.66
N ALA A 107 13.20 -18.53 10.00
CA ALA A 107 12.20 -18.91 9.01
C ALA A 107 11.97 -17.76 8.00
N VAL A 108 11.71 -16.55 8.51
CA VAL A 108 11.51 -15.36 7.66
C VAL A 108 12.71 -15.09 6.78
N TRP A 109 13.93 -15.16 7.33
CA TRP A 109 15.13 -14.98 6.52
C TRP A 109 15.31 -16.05 5.45
N ARG A 110 15.01 -17.31 5.73
CA ARG A 110 15.09 -18.39 4.73
C ARG A 110 14.13 -18.13 3.56
N TRP A 111 12.94 -17.62 3.85
CA TRP A 111 11.97 -17.23 2.81
C TRP A 111 12.47 -16.07 1.96
N LEU A 112 12.94 -15.00 2.60
CA LEU A 112 13.43 -13.80 1.90
C LEU A 112 14.74 -14.02 1.13
N SER A 113 15.55 -15.00 1.53
CA SER A 113 16.80 -15.37 0.84
C SER A 113 16.62 -16.48 -0.20
N GLY A 114 15.40 -17.00 -0.40
CA GLY A 114 15.12 -18.09 -1.34
C GLY A 114 15.66 -19.45 -0.90
N ARG A 115 16.03 -19.61 0.37
CA ARG A 115 16.50 -20.89 0.95
C ARG A 115 15.37 -21.83 1.37
N ALA A 116 14.15 -21.31 1.47
CA ALA A 116 12.93 -22.06 1.65
C ALA A 116 11.76 -21.28 1.05
N GLU A 117 10.65 -21.95 0.78
CA GLU A 117 9.42 -21.30 0.35
C GLU A 117 8.43 -21.13 1.51
N PRO A 118 7.80 -19.96 1.67
CA PRO A 118 6.67 -19.81 2.57
C PRO A 118 5.48 -20.60 2.03
N ARG A 119 4.70 -21.19 2.93
CA ARG A 119 3.36 -21.70 2.60
C ARG A 119 2.43 -20.52 2.35
N LEU A 120 1.33 -20.75 1.62
CA LEU A 120 0.41 -19.68 1.24
C LEU A 120 -0.07 -18.81 2.44
N PRO A 121 -0.44 -19.37 3.61
CA PRO A 121 -0.81 -18.55 4.78
C PRO A 121 0.34 -17.64 5.25
N ASP A 122 1.57 -18.15 5.30
CA ASP A 122 2.75 -17.39 5.72
C ASP A 122 3.12 -16.33 4.68
N PHE A 123 2.95 -16.62 3.39
CA PHE A 123 3.12 -15.66 2.30
C PHE A 123 2.15 -14.49 2.42
N LEU A 124 0.86 -14.77 2.62
CA LEU A 124 -0.14 -13.73 2.83
C LEU A 124 0.18 -12.90 4.09
N ALA A 125 0.61 -13.55 5.17
CA ALA A 125 1.02 -12.88 6.39
C ALA A 125 2.26 -12.00 6.20
N LEU A 126 3.25 -12.44 5.41
CA LEU A 126 4.42 -11.63 5.04
C LEU A 126 4.01 -10.41 4.22
N VAL A 127 3.18 -10.58 3.18
CA VAL A 127 2.69 -9.46 2.38
C VAL A 127 1.95 -8.47 3.26
N ASP A 128 1.09 -8.95 4.16
CA ASP A 128 0.34 -8.11 5.07
C ASP A 128 1.26 -7.36 6.04
N ALA A 129 2.21 -8.05 6.68
CA ALA A 129 3.15 -7.42 7.60
C ALA A 129 4.06 -6.41 6.90
N LEU A 130 4.49 -6.70 5.67
CA LEU A 130 5.39 -5.84 4.92
C LEU A 130 4.69 -4.60 4.35
N THR A 131 3.40 -4.70 4.03
CA THR A 131 2.72 -3.67 3.22
C THR A 131 1.41 -3.13 3.81
N GLY A 132 0.76 -3.84 4.73
CA GLY A 132 -0.59 -3.57 5.23
C GLY A 132 -1.72 -3.82 4.22
N ARG A 133 -1.38 -4.32 3.02
CA ARG A 133 -2.22 -4.29 1.82
C ARG A 133 -2.50 -5.66 1.22
N VAL A 134 -2.47 -6.73 2.02
CA VAL A 134 -2.72 -8.08 1.49
C VAL A 134 -4.09 -8.20 0.81
N THR A 135 -5.07 -7.44 1.27
CA THR A 135 -6.42 -7.39 0.69
C THR A 135 -6.44 -6.86 -0.74
N ASP A 136 -5.56 -5.90 -1.08
CA ASP A 136 -5.42 -5.40 -2.45
C ASP A 136 -4.82 -6.43 -3.38
N LEU A 137 -3.80 -7.14 -2.90
CA LEU A 137 -3.20 -8.24 -3.66
C LEU A 137 -4.25 -9.31 -3.95
N LEU A 138 -5.06 -9.65 -2.95
CA LEU A 138 -6.13 -10.64 -3.10
C LEU A 138 -7.21 -10.17 -4.08
N ALA A 139 -7.64 -8.89 -4.00
CA ALA A 139 -8.60 -8.30 -4.92
C ALA A 139 -8.07 -8.18 -6.37
N ALA A 140 -6.75 -8.11 -6.55
CA ALA A 140 -6.14 -8.17 -7.88
C ALA A 140 -6.09 -9.59 -8.46
N LEU A 141 -6.19 -10.63 -7.62
CA LEU A 141 -6.12 -12.03 -8.03
C LEU A 141 -7.50 -12.67 -8.23
N VAL A 142 -8.48 -12.33 -7.38
CA VAL A 142 -9.83 -12.90 -7.38
C VAL A 142 -10.86 -11.85 -6.95
N ASP A 143 -12.14 -12.14 -7.16
CA ASP A 143 -13.21 -11.32 -6.59
C ASP A 143 -13.19 -11.43 -5.05
N VAL A 144 -13.03 -10.29 -4.38
CA VAL A 144 -12.93 -10.24 -2.92
C VAL A 144 -14.17 -10.75 -2.20
N ARG A 145 -15.34 -10.76 -2.87
CA ARG A 145 -16.59 -11.30 -2.34
C ARG A 145 -16.54 -12.83 -2.15
N ASP A 146 -15.62 -13.49 -2.85
CA ASP A 146 -15.33 -14.91 -2.65
C ASP A 146 -14.40 -15.16 -1.45
N LEU A 147 -13.96 -14.10 -0.75
CA LEU A 147 -13.06 -14.13 0.40
C LEU A 147 -13.71 -13.50 1.66
N PRO A 148 -14.71 -14.15 2.28
CA PRO A 148 -15.44 -13.58 3.41
C PRO A 148 -14.56 -13.14 4.58
N SER A 149 -13.40 -13.78 4.80
CA SER A 149 -12.49 -13.41 5.89
C SER A 149 -11.82 -12.05 5.73
N VAL A 150 -11.83 -11.46 4.53
CA VAL A 150 -11.18 -10.18 4.23
C VAL A 150 -12.09 -9.15 3.57
N GLU A 151 -13.33 -9.52 3.23
CA GLU A 151 -14.28 -8.64 2.54
C GLU A 151 -14.52 -7.32 3.28
N ALA A 152 -14.82 -7.37 4.58
CA ALA A 152 -15.06 -6.18 5.40
C ALA A 152 -13.81 -5.28 5.45
N ARG A 153 -12.63 -5.87 5.71
CA ARG A 153 -11.35 -5.14 5.75
C ARG A 153 -11.03 -4.49 4.40
N HIS A 154 -11.37 -5.14 3.29
CA HIS A 154 -11.17 -4.56 1.95
C HIS A 154 -12.16 -3.42 1.68
N ALA A 155 -13.42 -3.56 2.09
CA ALA A 155 -14.42 -2.50 1.97
C ALA A 155 -14.02 -1.24 2.77
N GLU A 156 -13.54 -1.42 4.01
CA GLU A 156 -12.99 -0.34 4.85
C GLU A 156 -11.81 0.36 4.17
N LEU A 157 -10.88 -0.41 3.57
CA LEU A 157 -9.74 0.14 2.83
C LEU A 157 -10.19 0.96 1.61
N LEU A 158 -11.18 0.48 0.84
CA LEU A 158 -11.73 1.21 -0.30
C LEU A 158 -12.48 2.47 0.10
N ALA A 159 -13.25 2.43 1.19
CA ALA A 159 -13.93 3.59 1.74
C ALA A 159 -12.90 4.65 2.15
N SER A 160 -11.83 4.23 2.84
CA SER A 160 -10.73 5.11 3.24
C SER A 160 -10.04 5.78 2.06
N ARG A 161 -9.76 5.02 1.00
CA ARG A 161 -9.20 5.57 -0.24
C ARG A 161 -10.11 6.63 -0.82
N THR A 162 -11.40 6.31 -0.99
CA THR A 162 -12.36 7.20 -1.64
C THR A 162 -12.43 8.55 -0.93
N VAL A 163 -12.49 8.57 0.40
CA VAL A 163 -12.49 9.81 1.18
C VAL A 163 -11.23 10.64 0.95
N GLY A 164 -10.04 10.01 0.94
CA GLY A 164 -8.79 10.71 0.63
C GLY A 164 -8.69 11.23 -0.81
N LEU A 165 -9.37 10.60 -1.77
CA LEU A 165 -9.41 11.04 -3.17
C LEU A 165 -10.36 12.22 -3.38
N GLU A 166 -11.55 12.17 -2.77
CA GLU A 166 -12.60 13.18 -2.91
C GLU A 166 -12.34 14.40 -2.03
N HIS A 167 -11.80 14.17 -0.83
CA HIS A 167 -11.48 15.19 0.16
C HIS A 167 -9.99 15.10 0.54
N PRO A 168 -9.06 15.69 -0.24
CA PRO A 168 -7.62 15.48 -0.03
C PRO A 168 -7.14 15.82 1.39
N TRP A 169 -7.72 16.84 2.02
CA TRP A 169 -7.39 17.25 3.39
C TRP A 169 -7.87 16.30 4.49
N SER A 170 -8.84 15.42 4.20
CA SER A 170 -9.41 14.48 5.18
C SER A 170 -8.34 13.63 5.84
N LEU A 171 -7.32 13.23 5.08
CA LEU A 171 -6.22 12.42 5.56
C LEU A 171 -5.33 13.18 6.54
N ALA A 172 -5.02 14.45 6.24
CA ALA A 172 -4.25 15.30 7.15
C ALA A 172 -5.04 15.59 8.43
N VAL A 173 -6.35 15.85 8.31
CA VAL A 173 -7.26 16.02 9.46
C VAL A 173 -7.26 14.74 10.32
N LEU A 174 -7.41 13.56 9.70
CA LEU A 174 -7.40 12.29 10.41
C LEU A 174 -6.09 12.01 11.14
N MET A 175 -4.95 12.39 10.56
CA MET A 175 -3.66 12.29 11.25
C MET A 175 -3.56 13.29 12.41
N LEU A 176 -4.09 14.51 12.27
CA LEU A 176 -4.10 15.50 13.35
C LEU A 176 -4.93 15.03 14.55
N LEU A 177 -6.05 14.34 14.32
CA LEU A 177 -6.88 13.74 15.37
C LEU A 177 -6.15 12.68 16.20
N GLN A 178 -5.06 12.11 15.67
CA GLN A 178 -4.26 11.08 16.36
C GLN A 178 -3.09 11.68 17.14
N THR A 179 -2.92 13.00 17.12
CA THR A 179 -1.81 13.65 17.81
C THR A 179 -2.06 13.75 19.31
N PRO A 180 -1.00 13.65 20.16
CA PRO A 180 -1.12 13.94 21.58
C PRO A 180 -1.64 15.36 21.85
N ALA A 181 -1.33 16.32 20.98
CA ALA A 181 -1.82 17.69 21.07
C ALA A 181 -3.35 17.77 20.94
N TYR A 182 -3.95 17.01 20.00
CA TYR A 182 -5.40 16.93 19.87
C TYR A 182 -6.04 16.25 21.09
N ALA A 183 -5.45 15.14 21.56
CA ALA A 183 -5.93 14.44 22.74
C ALA A 183 -5.88 15.29 24.02
N ALA A 184 -4.97 16.26 24.09
CA ALA A 184 -4.83 17.19 25.21
C ALA A 184 -5.86 18.34 25.19
N LEU A 185 -6.61 18.53 24.10
CA LEU A 185 -7.68 19.53 24.07
C LEU A 185 -8.77 19.18 25.09
N PRO A 186 -9.43 20.18 25.71
CA PRO A 186 -10.57 19.91 26.58
C PRO A 186 -11.62 19.07 25.84
N ALA A 187 -12.05 19.52 24.66
CA ALA A 187 -12.96 18.81 23.75
C ALA A 187 -12.54 19.10 22.30
N HIS A 188 -13.17 18.44 21.33
CA HIS A 188 -12.99 18.75 19.92
C HIS A 188 -13.32 20.23 19.61
N ASP A 189 -12.47 20.87 18.80
CA ASP A 189 -12.68 22.23 18.29
C ASP A 189 -12.20 22.33 16.83
N ASP A 190 -13.14 22.60 15.92
CA ASP A 190 -12.86 22.82 14.50
C ASP A 190 -11.85 23.94 14.26
N ALA A 191 -11.90 25.01 15.07
CA ALA A 191 -11.05 26.19 14.90
C ALA A 191 -9.58 25.86 15.18
N VAL A 192 -9.32 24.97 16.14
CA VAL A 192 -7.97 24.49 16.43
C VAL A 192 -7.42 23.67 15.27
N LEU A 193 -8.20 22.72 14.75
CA LEU A 193 -7.78 21.92 13.60
C LEU A 193 -7.58 22.78 12.35
N ALA A 194 -8.45 23.76 12.12
CA ALA A 194 -8.33 24.74 11.03
C ALA A 194 -7.04 25.55 11.15
N ALA A 195 -6.69 26.02 12.35
CA ALA A 195 -5.45 26.73 12.60
C ALA A 195 -4.21 25.84 12.34
N TRP A 196 -4.21 24.61 12.83
CA TRP A 196 -3.09 23.67 12.64
C TRP A 196 -2.89 23.26 11.18
N SER A 197 -3.97 22.92 10.49
CA SER A 197 -3.89 22.49 9.08
C SER A 197 -3.72 23.66 8.10
N GLY A 198 -4.24 24.85 8.45
CA GLY A 198 -4.27 26.02 7.59
C GLY A 198 -5.41 26.03 6.57
N ILE A 199 -6.46 25.24 6.79
CA ILE A 199 -7.71 25.29 6.00
C ILE A 199 -8.84 25.97 6.79
N SER A 200 -9.97 26.22 6.14
CA SER A 200 -11.12 26.82 6.82
C SER A 200 -11.80 25.84 7.78
N THR A 201 -12.53 26.34 8.77
CA THR A 201 -13.36 25.50 9.65
C THR A 201 -14.45 24.74 8.88
N ALA A 202 -14.94 25.31 7.78
CA ALA A 202 -15.89 24.63 6.89
C ALA A 202 -15.24 23.43 6.17
N ASP A 203 -13.99 23.56 5.73
CA ASP A 203 -13.25 22.46 5.13
C ASP A 203 -12.92 21.36 6.16
N VAL A 204 -12.59 21.75 7.40
CA VAL A 204 -12.40 20.79 8.51
C VAL A 204 -13.68 19.98 8.73
N ARG A 205 -14.84 20.63 8.83
CA ARG A 205 -16.14 19.95 8.97
C ARG A 205 -16.42 19.02 7.81
N THR A 206 -16.23 19.49 6.58
CA THR A 206 -16.41 18.66 5.37
C THR A 206 -15.53 17.41 5.43
N CYS A 207 -14.30 17.54 5.92
CA CYS A 207 -13.40 16.41 6.11
C CYS A 207 -13.91 15.46 7.21
N LEU A 208 -14.34 15.97 8.36
CA LEU A 208 -14.85 15.17 9.48
C LEU A 208 -16.13 14.42 9.09
N ASP A 209 -17.06 15.08 8.42
CA ASP A 209 -18.30 14.49 7.92
C ASP A 209 -18.01 13.31 6.97
N ALA A 210 -17.06 13.49 6.05
CA ALA A 210 -16.64 12.44 5.12
C ALA A 210 -15.98 11.26 5.85
N LEU A 211 -15.11 11.55 6.83
CA LEU A 211 -14.44 10.55 7.65
C LEU A 211 -15.43 9.76 8.53
N GLU A 212 -16.44 10.44 9.08
CA GLU A 212 -17.47 9.82 9.90
C GLU A 212 -18.38 8.94 9.04
N ALA A 213 -18.82 9.45 7.89
CA ALA A 213 -19.64 8.71 6.95
C ALA A 213 -18.94 7.44 6.41
N SER A 214 -17.61 7.46 6.30
CA SER A 214 -16.82 6.28 5.92
C SER A 214 -16.45 5.37 7.10
N GLY A 215 -16.87 5.70 8.32
CA GLY A 215 -16.57 4.95 9.55
C GLY A 215 -15.11 5.03 9.99
N LEU A 216 -14.32 5.95 9.44
CA LEU A 216 -12.91 6.15 9.78
C LEU A 216 -12.71 6.92 11.09
N VAL A 217 -13.73 7.67 11.51
CA VAL A 217 -13.77 8.31 12.82
C VAL A 217 -15.11 8.06 13.50
N ARG A 218 -15.11 8.09 14.82
CA ARG A 218 -16.33 8.12 15.63
C ARG A 218 -16.42 9.45 16.38
N PRO A 219 -17.54 10.17 16.31
CA PRO A 219 -17.74 11.41 17.06
C PRO A 219 -17.93 11.13 18.56
N GLY A 220 -17.65 12.14 19.36
CA GLY A 220 -17.76 12.10 20.82
C GLY A 220 -17.33 13.43 21.41
N HIS A 221 -16.82 13.41 22.63
CA HIS A 221 -16.14 14.59 23.20
C HIS A 221 -14.90 14.97 22.39
N HIS A 222 -14.25 13.95 21.83
CA HIS A 222 -13.23 14.03 20.80
C HIS A 222 -13.61 13.08 19.67
N TYR A 223 -13.18 13.38 18.45
CA TYR A 223 -13.23 12.37 17.39
C TYR A 223 -12.16 11.32 17.66
N THR A 224 -12.52 10.04 17.49
CA THR A 224 -11.59 8.91 17.65
C THR A 224 -11.41 8.22 16.31
N ALA A 225 -10.17 8.10 15.85
CA ALA A 225 -9.86 7.34 14.64
C ALA A 225 -10.19 5.85 14.83
N VAL A 226 -10.65 5.22 13.76
CA VAL A 226 -10.99 3.79 13.73
C VAL A 226 -10.02 3.07 12.79
N GLY A 227 -9.19 2.22 13.37
CA GLY A 227 -8.19 1.42 12.66
C GLY A 227 -6.90 2.17 12.33
N ASP A 228 -5.90 1.42 11.85
CA ASP A 228 -4.62 1.96 11.40
C ASP A 228 -4.74 2.46 9.96
N LEU A 229 -4.48 3.75 9.73
CA LEU A 229 -4.60 4.30 8.38
C LEU A 229 -3.43 3.86 7.51
N THR A 230 -3.62 2.83 6.72
CA THR A 230 -2.71 2.52 5.61
C THR A 230 -3.15 3.33 4.40
N LEU A 231 -2.55 4.51 4.26
CA LEU A 231 -2.91 5.47 3.23
C LEU A 231 -2.34 5.03 1.88
N ASP A 232 -3.21 4.58 0.98
CA ASP A 232 -2.84 4.24 -0.39
C ASP A 232 -3.55 5.18 -1.38
N THR A 233 -2.84 6.22 -1.83
CA THR A 233 -3.32 7.17 -2.84
C THR A 233 -3.20 6.66 -4.28
N ARG A 234 -3.00 5.35 -4.46
CA ARG A 234 -3.08 4.74 -5.78
C ARG A 234 -4.50 4.81 -6.30
N ALA A 235 -4.70 5.76 -7.19
CA ALA A 235 -5.84 5.85 -8.07
C ALA A 235 -5.37 5.75 -9.52
N ASP A 236 -6.31 5.83 -10.46
CA ASP A 236 -5.99 6.01 -11.88
C ASP A 236 -5.11 7.25 -12.11
N ASP A 237 -4.47 7.35 -13.28
CA ASP A 237 -3.54 8.44 -13.59
C ASP A 237 -4.14 9.83 -13.43
N ARG A 238 -5.40 10.00 -13.80
CA ARG A 238 -6.10 11.29 -13.72
C ARG A 238 -6.31 11.68 -12.26
N THR A 239 -6.76 10.75 -11.44
CA THR A 239 -6.96 11.01 -10.01
C THR A 239 -5.64 11.27 -9.29
N ARG A 240 -4.58 10.52 -9.61
CA ARG A 240 -3.22 10.82 -9.11
C ARG A 240 -2.75 12.20 -9.51
N ALA A 241 -3.00 12.62 -10.75
CA ALA A 241 -2.67 13.96 -11.22
C ALA A 241 -3.44 15.05 -10.47
N ARG A 242 -4.74 14.84 -10.21
CA ARG A 242 -5.56 15.77 -9.41
C ARG A 242 -5.04 15.92 -7.97
N LEU A 243 -4.72 14.81 -7.31
CA LEU A 243 -4.15 14.84 -5.96
C LEU A 243 -2.78 15.54 -5.92
N ARG A 244 -1.89 15.23 -6.87
CA ARG A 244 -0.60 15.93 -6.97
C ARG A 244 -0.81 17.43 -7.18
N ALA A 245 -1.70 17.83 -8.08
CA ALA A 245 -2.01 19.23 -8.33
C ALA A 245 -2.58 19.93 -7.08
N HIS A 246 -3.45 19.25 -6.32
CA HIS A 246 -3.95 19.77 -5.03
C HIS A 246 -2.82 20.06 -4.05
N TRP A 247 -2.00 19.05 -3.75
CA TRP A 247 -0.93 19.21 -2.76
C TRP A 247 0.18 20.14 -3.23
N THR A 248 0.43 20.25 -4.54
CA THR A 248 1.35 21.24 -5.09
C THR A 248 0.82 22.67 -4.93
N ARG A 249 -0.50 22.91 -5.05
CA ARG A 249 -1.09 24.22 -4.73
C ARG A 249 -0.93 24.57 -3.25
N VAL A 250 -1.18 23.63 -2.35
CA VAL A 250 -0.94 23.81 -0.91
C VAL A 250 0.52 24.19 -0.63
N VAL A 251 1.47 23.53 -1.30
CA VAL A 251 2.90 23.89 -1.18
C VAL A 251 3.18 25.28 -1.74
N LEU A 252 2.58 25.67 -2.86
CA LEU A 252 2.72 27.02 -3.41
C LEU A 252 2.26 28.08 -2.40
N ASP A 253 1.07 27.91 -1.82
CA ASP A 253 0.55 28.83 -0.80
C ASP A 253 1.49 28.90 0.43
N ARG A 254 2.09 27.76 0.83
CA ARG A 254 3.08 27.69 1.92
C ARG A 254 4.42 28.33 1.58
N ILE A 255 4.85 28.29 0.32
CA ILE A 255 6.05 28.99 -0.14
C ILE A 255 5.87 30.51 -0.03
N GLU A 256 4.67 31.01 -0.35
CA GLU A 256 4.35 32.43 -0.26
C GLU A 256 4.16 32.91 1.19
N ALA A 257 3.70 32.03 2.08
CA ALA A 257 3.48 32.31 3.50
C ALA A 257 4.00 31.16 4.40
N PRO A 258 5.32 31.07 4.61
CA PRO A 258 5.95 29.96 5.34
C PRO A 258 5.67 30.00 6.84
N ARG A 259 5.59 28.81 7.45
CA ARG A 259 5.56 28.62 8.91
C ARG A 259 6.96 28.34 9.46
N PRO A 260 7.19 28.52 10.78
CA PRO A 260 8.53 28.37 11.38
C PRO A 260 9.23 27.02 11.11
N ASP A 261 8.48 25.92 11.02
CA ASP A 261 9.03 24.57 10.82
C ASP A 261 9.07 24.12 9.35
N ASP A 262 8.62 24.97 8.41
CA ASP A 262 8.61 24.64 7.00
C ASP A 262 10.03 24.66 6.43
N VAL A 263 10.50 23.51 5.94
CA VAL A 263 11.76 23.42 5.18
C VAL A 263 11.45 23.54 3.69
N ILE A 264 11.64 24.75 3.15
CA ILE A 264 11.43 25.04 1.74
C ILE A 264 12.77 25.11 1.03
N SER A 265 12.94 24.30 -0.01
CA SER A 265 14.13 24.31 -0.85
C SER A 265 13.76 24.04 -2.31
N TYR A 266 14.51 24.63 -3.23
CA TYR A 266 14.46 24.29 -4.64
C TYR A 266 15.87 24.26 -5.22
N ASN A 267 16.07 23.47 -6.26
CA ASN A 267 17.33 23.41 -6.98
C ASN A 267 17.07 23.27 -8.48
N VAL A 268 17.75 24.09 -9.28
CA VAL A 268 17.75 24.03 -10.75
C VAL A 268 19.18 23.71 -11.16
N PHE A 269 19.37 22.60 -11.87
CA PHE A 269 20.69 22.09 -12.24
C PHE A 269 20.70 21.56 -13.68
N ALA A 270 21.87 21.60 -14.30
CA ALA A 270 22.14 20.93 -15.58
C ALA A 270 22.97 19.67 -15.33
N VAL A 271 22.55 18.54 -15.89
CA VAL A 271 23.19 17.23 -15.73
C VAL A 271 23.07 16.41 -17.00
N SER A 272 23.90 15.37 -17.12
CA SER A 272 23.77 14.38 -18.19
C SER A 272 22.47 13.57 -18.06
N HIS A 273 22.01 12.94 -19.14
CA HIS A 273 20.86 12.02 -19.08
C HIS A 273 21.11 10.82 -18.13
N ALA A 274 22.34 10.32 -18.09
CA ALA A 274 22.73 9.24 -17.19
C ALA A 274 22.62 9.67 -15.72
N ASP A 275 23.10 10.87 -15.39
CA ASP A 275 22.99 11.39 -14.03
C ASP A 275 21.55 11.77 -13.66
N LEU A 276 20.76 12.26 -14.61
CA LEU A 276 19.32 12.47 -14.40
C LEU A 276 18.60 11.15 -14.05
N ALA A 277 18.95 10.04 -14.70
CA ALA A 277 18.42 8.72 -14.37
C ALA A 277 18.84 8.28 -12.95
N ARG A 278 20.10 8.54 -12.56
CA ARG A 278 20.61 8.27 -11.20
C ARG A 278 19.87 9.11 -10.14
N ILE A 279 19.66 10.39 -10.40
CA ILE A 279 18.90 11.30 -9.52
C ILE A 279 17.46 10.79 -9.33
N ARG A 280 16.79 10.38 -10.41
CA ARG A 280 15.44 9.77 -10.34
C ARG A 280 15.43 8.49 -9.51
N ALA A 281 16.47 7.67 -9.57
CA ALA A 281 16.59 6.47 -8.73
C ALA A 281 16.74 6.82 -7.24
N LEU A 282 17.59 7.80 -6.91
CA LEU A 282 17.76 8.31 -5.54
C LEU A 282 16.46 8.92 -5.00
N GLN A 283 15.71 9.64 -5.81
CA GLN A 283 14.41 10.20 -5.40
C GLN A 283 13.43 9.09 -5.00
N ARG A 284 13.35 8.00 -5.78
CA ARG A 284 12.51 6.83 -5.44
C ARG A 284 12.98 6.13 -4.17
N GLU A 285 14.29 6.08 -3.95
CA GLU A 285 14.87 5.54 -2.73
C GLU A 285 14.54 6.39 -1.50
N LEU A 286 14.68 7.71 -1.59
CA LEU A 286 14.26 8.62 -0.53
C LEU A 286 12.80 8.41 -0.15
N TYR A 287 11.89 8.32 -1.13
CA TYR A 287 10.48 8.03 -0.86
C TYR A 287 10.23 6.67 -0.19
N ARG A 288 11.05 5.65 -0.49
CA ARG A 288 10.98 4.35 0.21
C ARG A 288 11.48 4.48 1.65
N SER A 289 12.60 5.18 1.86
CA SER A 289 13.18 5.43 3.18
C SER A 289 12.26 6.25 4.08
N VAL A 290 11.68 7.33 3.58
CA VAL A 290 10.68 8.14 4.32
C VAL A 290 9.49 7.28 4.73
N ARG A 291 8.93 6.48 3.82
CA ARG A 291 7.84 5.56 4.17
C ARG A 291 8.23 4.54 5.22
N SER A 292 9.47 4.05 5.19
CA SER A 292 9.98 3.15 6.22
C SER A 292 10.10 3.83 7.58
N ILE A 293 10.53 5.10 7.62
CA ILE A 293 10.60 5.90 8.86
C ILE A 293 9.19 6.12 9.41
N VAL A 294 8.24 6.55 8.57
CA VAL A 294 6.84 6.76 8.95
C VAL A 294 6.24 5.48 9.52
N ALA A 295 6.42 4.34 8.84
CA ALA A 295 5.90 3.05 9.30
C ALA A 295 6.53 2.53 10.60
N ALA A 296 7.75 2.96 10.92
CA ALA A 296 8.45 2.61 12.16
C ALA A 296 8.22 3.63 13.30
N SER A 297 7.58 4.76 13.02
CA SER A 297 7.33 5.81 14.01
C SER A 297 6.28 5.34 15.02
N PRO A 298 6.60 5.29 16.33
CA PRO A 298 5.69 4.73 17.33
C PRO A 298 4.56 5.69 17.74
N SER A 299 4.67 6.99 17.42
CA SER A 299 3.68 8.01 17.76
C SER A 299 3.45 8.97 16.58
N THR A 300 2.19 9.40 16.42
CA THR A 300 1.77 10.42 15.44
C THR A 300 1.85 11.80 16.09
N GLU A 301 3.05 12.26 16.41
CA GLU A 301 3.24 13.56 17.08
C GLU A 301 3.11 14.75 16.13
N ALA A 302 3.45 14.53 14.85
CA ALA A 302 3.45 15.55 13.82
C ALA A 302 2.86 15.03 12.52
N VAL A 303 2.23 15.93 11.77
CA VAL A 303 1.69 15.66 10.43
C VAL A 303 2.45 16.52 9.44
N ALA A 304 3.12 15.89 8.48
CA ALA A 304 3.96 16.57 7.50
C ALA A 304 3.57 16.18 6.07
N LEU A 305 3.62 17.17 5.17
CA LEU A 305 3.50 16.97 3.73
C LEU A 305 4.89 17.01 3.09
N LEU A 306 5.35 15.91 2.53
CA LEU A 306 6.55 15.87 1.70
C LEU A 306 6.18 15.96 0.21
N ASN A 307 6.41 17.13 -0.39
CA ASN A 307 6.24 17.34 -1.83
C ASN A 307 7.59 17.62 -2.49
N MET A 308 8.14 16.63 -3.20
CA MET A 308 9.42 16.76 -3.89
C MET A 308 9.27 16.23 -5.32
N GLN A 309 9.47 17.11 -6.30
CA GLN A 309 9.31 16.79 -7.72
C GLN A 309 10.65 16.91 -8.44
N THR A 310 10.91 16.02 -9.40
CA THR A 310 11.99 16.17 -10.38
C THR A 310 11.35 16.25 -11.75
N ILE A 311 11.36 17.45 -12.33
CA ILE A 311 10.71 17.75 -13.61
C ILE A 311 11.79 17.96 -14.66
N GLY A 312 11.67 17.29 -15.81
CA GLY A 312 12.53 17.57 -16.94
C GLY A 312 12.14 18.90 -17.57
N LEU A 313 13.07 19.84 -17.64
CA LEU A 313 12.90 21.12 -18.32
C LEU A 313 13.79 21.10 -19.57
N GLY A 314 13.19 20.97 -20.76
CA GLY A 314 13.91 20.82 -22.03
C GLY A 314 13.14 19.93 -23.04
N PRO A 315 13.66 19.72 -24.26
CA PRO A 315 12.92 18.99 -25.30
C PRO A 315 12.61 17.53 -24.94
N GLY A 316 13.20 16.94 -23.90
CA GLY A 316 13.02 15.51 -23.65
C GLY A 316 13.43 14.69 -24.88
N ASN A 317 12.78 13.55 -25.13
CA ASN A 317 12.94 12.81 -26.39
C ASN A 317 12.17 13.46 -27.57
N LEU A 318 11.85 14.75 -27.52
CA LEU A 318 11.33 15.44 -28.70
C LEU A 318 12.44 15.52 -29.72
N SER A 319 12.19 14.95 -30.89
CA SER A 319 13.06 15.15 -32.04
C SER A 319 13.07 16.64 -32.40
N LEU A 320 14.19 17.14 -32.94
CA LEU A 320 14.29 18.54 -33.40
C LEU A 320 13.25 18.88 -34.48
N GLU A 321 12.65 17.88 -35.12
CA GLU A 321 11.56 18.04 -36.09
C GLU A 321 10.20 18.36 -35.44
N GLU A 322 9.99 17.99 -34.16
CA GLU A 322 8.75 18.27 -33.41
C GLU A 322 8.79 19.62 -32.67
N ALA A 323 9.94 20.28 -32.66
CA ALA A 323 10.16 21.56 -31.98
C ALA A 323 10.07 22.80 -32.91
N GLY A 324 9.69 22.59 -34.18
CA GLY A 324 9.57 23.61 -35.23
C GLY A 324 8.15 24.11 -35.45
#